data_AF-A0A0N0MUZ7-F1
#
_entry.id   AF-A0A0N0MUZ7-F1
#
_cell.length_a   1.000
_cell.length_b   1.000
_cell.length_c   1.000
_cell.angle_alpha   90.00
_cell.angle_beta   90.00
_cell.angle_gamma   90.00
#
_symmetry.space_group_name_H-M   'P 1'
#
loop_
_entity.id
_entity.type
_entity.pdbx_description
1 polymer ?
#
loop_
_entity_poly.entity_id
_entity_poly.type
_entity_poly.pdbx_seq_one_letter_code
_entity_poly.pdbx_strand_id
1 'polypeptide(L)' 'MHRHLTFDQLRDRWAAEIPLEFATMLAGMDRAIADGAEDRTSDTVQRLTGRPPGTFRAFAERELS' A
#
# COMPACT_ATOMS: atom_id res chain seq x y z
N MET A 1 -0.62 7.98 -15.49
CA MET A 1 -2.09 8.01 -15.36
C MET A 1 -2.47 6.96 -14.33
N HIS A 2 -3.26 7.31 -13.30
CA HIS A 2 -3.76 6.32 -12.34
C HIS A 2 -4.94 5.55 -12.96
N ARG A 3 -5.01 4.23 -12.74
CA ARG A 3 -6.09 3.36 -13.22
C ARG A 3 -6.53 2.42 -12.11
N HIS A 4 -7.83 2.34 -11.89
CA HIS A 4 -8.43 1.34 -11.01
C HIS A 4 -8.43 -0.03 -11.68
N LEU A 5 -8.00 -1.04 -10.93
CA LEU A 5 -7.93 -2.42 -11.35
C LEU A 5 -8.86 -3.25 -10.46
N THR A 6 -9.53 -4.22 -11.05
CA THR A 6 -10.21 -5.26 -10.27
C THR A 6 -9.19 -6.20 -9.64
N PHE A 7 -9.62 -6.94 -8.61
CA PHE A 7 -8.80 -7.98 -7.97
C PHE A 7 -8.16 -8.94 -8.98
N ASP A 8 -8.94 -9.48 -9.93
CA ASP A 8 -8.43 -10.44 -10.92
C ASP A 8 -7.39 -9.76 -11.83
N GLN A 9 -7.66 -8.54 -12.29
CA GLN A 9 -6.71 -7.78 -13.10
C GLN A 9 -5.41 -7.43 -12.36
N LEU A 10 -5.47 -7.26 -11.05
CA LEU A 10 -4.30 -7.00 -10.22
C LEU A 10 -3.52 -8.29 -9.97
N ARG A 11 -4.20 -9.38 -9.59
CA ARG A 11 -3.60 -10.73 -9.43
C ARG A 11 -2.88 -11.15 -10.69
N ASP A 12 -3.55 -11.08 -11.84
CA ASP A 12 -3.00 -11.57 -13.11
C ASP A 12 -1.77 -10.75 -13.55
N ARG A 13 -1.71 -9.46 -13.18
CA ARG A 13 -0.53 -8.62 -13.41
C ARG A 13 0.64 -9.01 -12.51
N TRP A 14 0.39 -9.27 -11.24
CA TRP A 14 1.43 -9.75 -10.34
C TRP A 14 1.90 -11.15 -10.72
N ALA A 15 1.00 -12.03 -11.15
CA ALA A 15 1.33 -13.40 -11.57
C ALA A 15 2.26 -13.46 -12.79
N ALA A 16 2.45 -12.36 -13.51
CA ALA A 16 3.46 -12.24 -14.57
C ALA A 16 4.89 -12.14 -14.01
N GLU A 17 5.06 -11.69 -12.76
CA GLU A 17 6.36 -11.38 -12.15
C GLU A 17 6.67 -12.25 -10.91
N ILE A 18 5.64 -12.77 -10.24
CA ILE A 18 5.75 -13.55 -9.00
C ILE A 18 4.82 -14.78 -9.02
N PRO A 19 5.07 -15.81 -8.19
CA PRO A 19 4.20 -16.98 -8.15
C PRO A 19 2.74 -16.64 -7.80
N LEU A 20 1.81 -17.42 -8.35
CA LEU A 20 0.37 -17.15 -8.31
C LEU A 20 -0.17 -17.04 -6.89
N GLU A 21 0.34 -17.82 -5.96
CA GLU A 21 -0.06 -17.77 -4.55
C GLU A 21 0.28 -16.41 -3.92
N PHE A 22 1.44 -15.84 -4.22
CA PHE A 22 1.84 -14.51 -3.75
C PHE A 22 1.06 -13.41 -4.48
N ALA A 23 0.84 -13.55 -5.79
CA ALA A 23 0.02 -12.62 -6.55
C ALA A 23 -1.42 -12.54 -6.01
N THR A 24 -1.99 -13.69 -5.64
CA THR A 24 -3.33 -13.80 -5.06
C THR A 24 -3.37 -13.16 -3.68
N MET A 25 -2.35 -13.40 -2.85
CA MET A 25 -2.21 -12.76 -1.54
C MET A 25 -2.19 -11.22 -1.69
N LEU A 26 -1.32 -10.67 -2.54
CA LEU A 26 -1.18 -9.22 -2.72
C LEU A 26 -2.46 -8.57 -3.27
N ALA A 27 -3.12 -9.19 -4.25
CA ALA A 27 -4.40 -8.71 -4.75
C ALA A 27 -5.49 -8.72 -3.66
N GLY A 28 -5.44 -9.71 -2.74
CA GLY A 28 -6.34 -9.79 -1.59
C GLY A 28 -6.11 -8.67 -0.59
N MET A 29 -4.85 -8.31 -0.33
CA MET A 29 -4.50 -7.17 0.52
C MET A 29 -5.03 -5.85 -0.06
N ASP A 30 -4.87 -5.64 -1.37
CA ASP A 30 -5.36 -4.42 -2.05
C ASP A 30 -6.89 -4.27 -1.90
N ARG A 31 -7.64 -5.38 -2.04
CA ARG A 31 -9.09 -5.39 -1.77
C ARG A 31 -9.39 -5.04 -0.31
N ALA A 32 -8.69 -5.65 0.65
CA ALA A 32 -8.91 -5.38 2.07
C ALA A 32 -8.62 -3.91 2.44
N ILE A 33 -7.60 -3.31 1.82
CA ILE A 33 -7.28 -1.89 1.96
C ILE A 33 -8.41 -1.02 1.38
N ALA A 34 -8.92 -1.37 0.20
CA ALA A 34 -10.06 -0.68 -0.41
C ALA A 34 -11.33 -0.75 0.46
N ASP A 35 -11.50 -1.85 1.21
CA ASP A 35 -12.57 -2.04 2.19
C ASP A 35 -12.29 -1.37 3.55
N GLY A 36 -11.17 -0.64 3.69
CA GLY A 36 -10.84 0.16 4.87
C GLY A 36 -10.14 -0.58 6.01
N ALA A 37 -9.61 -1.79 5.77
CA ALA A 37 -8.95 -2.59 6.82
C ALA A 37 -7.77 -1.87 7.52
N GLU A 38 -7.14 -0.92 6.81
CA GLU A 38 -6.00 -0.13 7.26
C GLU A 38 -6.34 1.33 7.58
N ASP A 39 -7.61 1.74 7.57
CA ASP A 39 -8.03 3.12 7.89
C ASP A 39 -8.05 3.37 9.40
N ARG A 40 -6.89 3.17 10.04
CA ARG A 40 -6.66 3.37 11.47
C ARG A 40 -5.28 3.96 11.66
N THR A 41 -5.20 5.02 12.45
CA THR A 41 -3.95 5.72 12.74
C THR A 41 -3.61 5.64 14.24
N SER A 42 -2.35 5.90 14.58
CA SER A 42 -1.91 6.05 15.97
C SER A 42 -0.81 7.10 16.06
N ASP A 43 -0.59 7.61 17.27
CA ASP A 43 0.49 8.55 17.64
C ASP A 43 1.81 7.84 18.01
N THR A 44 1.92 6.53 17.76
CA THR A 44 3.04 5.68 18.22
C THR A 44 4.40 6.18 17.77
N VAL A 45 4.54 6.69 16.53
CA VAL A 45 5.79 7.26 16.03
C VAL A 45 6.26 8.43 16.90
N GLN A 46 5.34 9.34 17.24
CA GLN A 46 5.66 10.49 18.07
C GLN A 46 6.02 10.06 19.49
N ARG A 47 5.27 9.14 20.09
CA ARG A 47 5.57 8.66 21.45
C ARG A 47 6.92 7.95 21.55
N LEU A 48 7.29 7.13 20.56
CA LEU A 48 8.53 6.33 20.60
C LEU A 48 9.77 7.11 20.16
N THR A 49 9.62 8.10 19.28
CA THR A 49 10.77 8.79 18.66
C THR A 49 10.90 10.26 19.05
N GLY A 50 9.90 10.83 19.74
CA GLY A 50 9.83 12.26 20.06
C GLY A 50 9.57 13.18 18.87
N ARG A 51 9.37 12.63 17.66
CA ARG A 51 9.17 13.38 16.41
C ARG A 51 7.89 12.92 15.70
N PRO A 52 7.12 13.83 15.08
CA PRO A 52 5.91 13.43 14.35
C PRO A 52 6.27 12.54 13.14
N PRO A 53 5.36 11.65 12.69
CA PRO A 53 5.55 10.92 11.44
C PRO A 53 5.66 11.89 10.26
N GLY A 54 6.53 11.56 9.30
CA GLY A 54 6.63 12.31 8.06
C GLY A 54 5.35 12.18 7.22
N THR A 55 5.04 13.21 6.43
CA THR A 55 3.93 13.12 5.47
C THR A 55 4.33 12.33 4.24
N PHE A 56 3.37 11.64 3.62
CA PHE A 56 3.62 10.95 2.34
C PHE A 56 4.12 11.91 1.25
N ARG A 57 3.60 13.15 1.21
CA ARG A 57 4.05 14.19 0.27
C ARG A 57 5.55 14.47 0.41
N ALA A 58 6.01 14.77 1.62
CA ALA A 58 7.41 15.10 1.87
C ALA A 58 8.34 13.92 1.56
N PHE A 59 7.86 12.68 1.75
CA PHE A 59 8.56 11.48 1.30
C PHE A 59 8.64 11.41 -0.23
N ALA A 60 7.50 11.52 -0.92
CA ALA A 60 7.43 11.41 -2.38
C ALA A 60 8.27 12.49 -3.09
N GLU A 61 8.25 13.73 -2.59
CA GLU A 61 9.05 14.84 -3.14
C GLU A 61 10.56 14.60 -3.02
N ARG A 62 11.00 13.83 -2.00
CA ARG A 62 12.41 13.48 -1.81
C ARG A 62 12.88 12.31 -2.67
N GLU A 63 12.05 11.29 -2.88
CA GLU A 63 12.45 10.06 -3.56
C GLU A 63 12.19 10.09 -5.09
N LEU A 64 11.36 11.03 -5.57
CA LEU A 64 11.04 11.18 -6.99
C LEU A 64 11.89 12.25 -7.70
N SER A 65 12.89 12.83 -7.02
CA SER A 65 13.87 13.77 -7.59
C SER A 65 15.04 13.04 -8.22
#